data_AF-A0A444JAJ9-F1
#
_entry.id   AF-A0A444JAJ9-F1
#
_cell.length_a   1.000
_cell.length_b   1.000
_cell.length_c   1.000
_cell.angle_alpha   90.00
_cell.angle_beta   90.00
_cell.angle_gamma   90.00
#
_symmetry.space_group_name_H-M   'P 1'
#
loop_
_entity.id
_entity.type
_entity.pdbx_description
1 polymer ?
#
loop_
_entity_poly.entity_id
_entity_poly.type
_entity_poly.pdbx_seq_one_letter_code
_entity_poly.pdbx_strand_id
1 'polypeptide(L)'
;MIFNRAYSPENIFQEMSPAGKEGLCLEINDFHWQSTRINDMTEEEILRYALDDVERLGFFKKHSLRHSKFIRLKNSLPVYGLDYERLLTAHNRSIEKFKNLYVVGRSGGAFFCMSPGAANQGLKTAEHILSQV
;
A
#
# COMPACT_ATOMS: atom_id res chain seq x y z
N MET A 1 7.07 -17.36 0.94
CA MET A 1 7.56 -16.17 1.64
C MET A 1 6.35 -15.36 2.06
N ILE A 2 6.37 -14.76 3.23
CA ILE A 2 5.25 -14.00 3.76
C ILE A 2 5.13 -12.60 3.11
N PHE A 3 6.24 -12.01 2.63
CA PHE A 3 6.23 -10.69 2.00
C PHE A 3 6.30 -10.75 0.47
N ASN A 4 5.74 -9.73 -0.17
CA ASN A 4 5.69 -9.58 -1.63
C ASN A 4 6.80 -8.68 -2.15
N ARG A 5 7.25 -7.70 -1.35
CA ARG A 5 8.33 -6.78 -1.70
C ARG A 5 9.19 -6.47 -0.47
N ALA A 6 10.48 -6.32 -0.68
CA ALA A 6 11.43 -5.84 0.30
C ALA A 6 12.26 -4.71 -0.32
N TYR A 7 12.57 -3.67 0.46
CA TYR A 7 13.53 -2.64 0.06
C TYR A 7 14.26 -2.08 1.28
N SER A 8 15.45 -1.52 1.04
CA SER A 8 16.28 -0.83 2.04
C SER A 8 15.97 0.67 2.02
N PRO A 9 15.26 1.21 3.03
CA PRO A 9 14.93 2.63 3.08
C PRO A 9 16.16 3.54 3.02
N GLU A 10 17.28 3.11 3.60
CA GLU A 10 18.56 3.83 3.59
C GLU A 10 19.10 4.12 2.19
N ASN A 11 18.79 3.28 1.19
CA ASN A 11 19.22 3.49 -0.19
C ASN A 11 18.41 4.61 -0.88
N ILE A 12 17.27 5.00 -0.31
CA ILE A 12 16.36 6.02 -0.85
C ILE A 12 16.38 7.28 0.01
N PHE A 13 16.53 7.11 1.32
CA PHE A 13 16.34 8.13 2.35
C PHE A 13 17.55 8.24 3.27
N GLN A 14 18.76 8.18 2.70
CA GLN A 14 20.03 8.09 3.44
C GLN A 14 20.15 9.11 4.58
N GLU A 15 19.75 10.36 4.36
CA GLU A 15 19.83 11.45 5.34
C GLU A 15 18.87 11.29 6.53
N MET A 16 17.80 10.50 6.36
CA MET A 16 16.82 10.21 7.42
C MET A 16 17.11 8.90 8.14
N SER A 17 18.08 8.11 7.67
CA SER A 17 18.45 6.85 8.29
C SER A 17 19.35 7.07 9.51
N PRO A 18 19.14 6.34 10.62
CA PRO A 18 20.04 6.42 11.76
C PRO A 18 21.46 5.96 11.39
N ALA A 19 22.47 6.71 11.82
CA ALA A 19 23.87 6.38 11.55
C ALA A 19 24.24 4.98 12.06
N GLY A 20 24.94 4.20 11.22
CA GLY A 20 25.39 2.84 11.55
C GLY A 20 24.27 1.82 11.72
N LYS A 21 23.06 2.11 11.21
CA LYS A 21 21.93 1.19 11.21
C LYS A 21 21.44 0.98 9.77
N GLU A 22 21.12 -0.26 9.47
CA GLU A 22 20.49 -0.70 8.22
C GLU A 22 19.12 -1.28 8.55
N GLY A 23 18.22 -1.34 7.57
CA GLY A 23 16.88 -1.87 7.78
C GLY A 23 16.22 -2.34 6.51
N LEU A 24 15.23 -3.21 6.66
CA LEU A 24 14.34 -3.59 5.56
C LEU A 24 12.94 -3.07 5.85
N CYS A 25 12.32 -2.50 4.83
CA CYS A 25 10.89 -2.37 4.76
C CYS A 25 10.34 -3.55 3.97
N LEU A 26 9.45 -4.31 4.60
CA LEU A 26 8.77 -5.46 3.99
C LEU A 26 7.32 -5.07 3.73
N GLU A 27 6.86 -5.26 2.51
CA GLU A 27 5.47 -5.07 2.12
C GLU A 27 4.78 -6.42 1.98
N ILE A 28 3.68 -6.55 2.71
CA ILE A 28 2.91 -7.78 2.85
C ILE A 28 1.48 -7.45 2.45
N ASN A 29 1.00 -8.06 1.37
CA ASN A 29 -0.41 -7.98 0.98
C ASN A 29 -1.26 -8.89 1.87
N ASP A 30 -2.56 -8.67 1.90
CA ASP A 30 -3.48 -9.61 2.53
C ASP A 30 -3.74 -10.81 1.60
N PHE A 31 -3.26 -11.99 1.97
CA PHE A 31 -3.50 -13.25 1.29
C PHE A 31 -3.53 -14.41 2.29
N HIS A 32 -3.87 -15.62 1.83
CA HIS A 32 -3.81 -16.82 2.68
C HIS A 32 -2.37 -17.35 2.77
N TRP A 33 -1.79 -17.34 3.96
CA TRP A 33 -0.48 -17.91 4.29
C TRP A 33 -0.67 -19.08 5.25
N GLN A 34 -0.23 -20.29 4.86
CA GLN A 34 -0.34 -21.51 5.68
C GLN A 34 -1.75 -21.71 6.28
N SER A 35 -2.78 -21.47 5.45
CA SER A 35 -4.21 -21.54 5.79
C SER A 35 -4.80 -20.37 6.60
N THR A 36 -4.00 -19.41 7.07
CA THR A 36 -4.48 -18.22 7.78
C THR A 36 -4.39 -16.98 6.88
N ARG A 37 -5.36 -16.07 6.93
CA ARG A 37 -5.20 -14.79 6.23
C ARG A 37 -4.18 -13.94 6.98
N ILE A 38 -3.31 -13.24 6.28
CA ILE A 38 -2.37 -12.31 6.91
C ILE A 38 -3.11 -11.31 7.82
N ASN A 39 -4.29 -10.84 7.41
CA ASN A 39 -5.07 -9.91 8.24
C ASN A 39 -5.59 -10.50 9.57
N ASP A 40 -5.65 -11.82 9.70
CA ASP A 40 -6.08 -12.49 10.93
C ASP A 40 -4.91 -12.80 11.88
N MET A 41 -3.67 -12.60 11.43
CA MET A 41 -2.46 -12.85 12.21
C MET A 41 -2.08 -11.67 13.10
N THR A 42 -1.45 -11.96 14.24
CA THR A 42 -0.86 -10.93 15.10
C THR A 42 0.43 -10.37 14.51
N GLU A 43 0.85 -9.18 14.97
CA GLU A 43 2.09 -8.57 14.50
C GLU A 43 3.32 -9.45 14.83
N GLU A 44 3.31 -10.13 15.98
CA GLU A 44 4.36 -11.04 16.42
C GLU A 44 4.47 -12.27 15.52
N GLU A 45 3.33 -12.83 15.09
CA GLU A 45 3.31 -13.94 14.15
C GLU A 45 3.88 -13.53 12.80
N ILE A 46 3.43 -12.39 12.28
CA ILE A 46 3.92 -11.86 11.01
C ILE A 46 5.42 -11.56 11.09
N LEU A 47 5.88 -10.93 12.17
CA LEU A 47 7.29 -10.62 12.39
C LEU A 47 8.14 -11.89 12.42
N ARG A 48 7.70 -12.93 13.15
CA ARG A 48 8.41 -14.22 13.21
C ARG A 48 8.62 -14.81 11.82
N TYR A 49 7.56 -14.96 11.03
CA TYR A 49 7.67 -15.51 9.69
C TYR A 49 8.47 -14.62 8.74
N ALA A 50 8.34 -13.30 8.86
CA ALA A 50 9.12 -12.35 8.09
C ALA A 50 10.62 -12.47 8.39
N LEU A 51 11.02 -12.61 9.66
CA LEU A 51 12.40 -12.82 10.05
C LEU A 51 12.95 -14.16 9.56
N ASP A 52 12.15 -15.23 9.63
CA ASP A 52 12.54 -16.54 9.09
C ASP A 52 12.80 -16.45 7.58
N ASP A 53 11.96 -15.73 6.83
CA ASP A 53 12.18 -15.51 5.40
C ASP A 53 13.38 -14.59 5.10
N VAL A 54 13.56 -13.51 5.85
CA VAL A 54 14.71 -12.59 5.74
C VAL A 54 16.03 -13.32 5.96
N GLU A 55 16.10 -14.16 7.00
CA GLU A 55 17.29 -14.97 7.31
C GLU A 55 17.52 -16.06 6.27
N ARG A 56 16.45 -16.74 5.83
CA ARG A 56 16.49 -17.77 4.78
C ARG A 56 16.97 -17.23 3.44
N LEU A 57 16.65 -15.97 3.12
CA LEU A 57 17.12 -15.29 1.91
C LEU A 57 18.53 -14.71 2.05
N GLY A 58 19.13 -14.77 3.25
CA GLY A 58 20.50 -14.32 3.49
C GLY A 58 20.67 -12.81 3.68
N PHE A 59 19.58 -12.06 3.91
CA PHE A 59 19.67 -10.61 4.12
C PHE A 59 20.23 -10.27 5.51
N PHE A 60 19.54 -10.68 6.57
CA PHE A 60 19.95 -10.39 7.95
C PHE A 60 19.71 -11.61 8.85
N LYS A 61 20.52 -11.74 9.90
CA LYS A 61 20.29 -12.74 10.93
C LYS A 61 19.17 -12.28 11.86
N LYS A 62 18.24 -13.18 12.21
CA LYS A 62 17.09 -12.82 13.06
C LYS A 62 17.50 -12.28 14.42
N HIS A 63 18.60 -12.78 14.99
CA HIS A 63 19.15 -12.34 16.27
C HIS A 63 19.75 -10.92 16.22
N SER A 64 19.89 -10.33 15.02
CA SER A 64 20.41 -8.97 14.84
C SER A 64 19.30 -7.92 14.82
N LEU A 65 18.02 -8.33 14.91
CA LEU A 65 16.91 -7.40 14.98
C LEU A 65 17.00 -6.54 16.25
N ARG A 66 17.04 -5.22 16.08
CA ARG A 66 17.08 -4.24 17.19
C ARG A 66 15.75 -3.54 17.40
N HIS A 67 14.97 -3.38 16.33
CA HIS A 67 13.70 -2.66 16.33
C HIS A 67 12.85 -3.11 15.15
N SER A 68 11.54 -3.20 15.37
CA SER A 68 10.54 -3.45 14.33
C SER A 68 9.39 -2.48 14.50
N LYS A 69 8.79 -2.04 13.39
CA LYS A 69 7.57 -1.25 13.37
C LYS A 69 6.61 -1.84 12.36
N PHE A 70 5.36 -2.02 12.78
CA PHE A 70 4.29 -2.49 11.92
C PHE A 70 3.32 -1.35 11.58
N ILE A 71 2.84 -1.32 10.34
CA ILE A 71 1.80 -0.38 9.91
C ILE A 71 0.81 -1.16 9.05
N ARG A 72 -0.43 -1.29 9.53
CA ARG A 72 -1.52 -1.94 8.78
C ARG A 72 -2.35 -0.88 8.05
N LEU A 73 -2.36 -0.93 6.73
CA LEU A 73 -3.14 -0.03 5.88
C LEU A 73 -4.36 -0.77 5.31
N LYS A 74 -5.57 -0.38 5.75
CA LYS A 74 -6.81 -0.88 5.16
C LYS A 74 -7.06 -0.16 3.83
N ASN A 75 -7.59 -0.88 2.82
CA ASN A 75 -7.99 -0.31 1.52
C ASN A 75 -6.87 0.47 0.80
N SER A 76 -5.62 -0.01 0.92
CA SER A 76 -4.42 0.67 0.40
C SER A 76 -4.27 0.58 -1.11
N LEU A 77 -4.79 -0.49 -1.72
CA LEU A 77 -4.70 -0.79 -3.14
C LEU A 77 -6.09 -1.13 -3.69
N PRO A 78 -6.50 -0.56 -4.84
CA PRO A 78 -7.68 -1.05 -5.54
C PRO A 78 -7.39 -2.44 -6.10
N VAL A 79 -8.27 -3.40 -5.81
CA VAL A 79 -8.18 -4.76 -6.34
C VAL A 79 -9.12 -4.87 -7.53
N TYR A 80 -8.56 -5.25 -8.68
CA TYR A 80 -9.32 -5.39 -9.93
C TYR A 80 -9.82 -6.82 -10.10
N GLY A 81 -11.04 -7.07 -9.61
CA GLY A 81 -11.77 -8.31 -9.89
C GLY A 81 -12.21 -8.41 -11.36
N LEU A 82 -12.63 -9.61 -11.77
CA LEU A 82 -13.14 -9.85 -13.13
C LEU A 82 -14.40 -9.01 -13.45
N ASP A 83 -15.12 -8.58 -12.42
CA ASP A 83 -16.31 -7.75 -12.52
C ASP A 83 -16.04 -6.27 -12.19
N TYR A 84 -14.77 -5.86 -12.17
CA TYR A 84 -14.34 -4.51 -11.82
C TYR A 84 -15.11 -3.41 -12.57
N GLU A 85 -15.19 -3.49 -13.90
CA GLU A 85 -15.86 -2.47 -14.71
C GLU A 85 -17.35 -2.35 -14.36
N ARG A 86 -18.01 -3.49 -14.13
CA ARG A 86 -19.42 -3.55 -13.73
C ARG A 86 -19.62 -2.90 -12.36
N LEU A 87 -18.78 -3.22 -11.39
CA LEU A 87 -18.83 -2.65 -10.04
C LEU A 87 -18.53 -1.15 -10.06
N LEU A 88 -17.49 -0.72 -10.76
CA LEU A 88 -17.11 0.68 -10.90
C LEU A 88 -18.25 1.49 -11.54
N THR A 89 -18.86 0.98 -12.61
CA THR A 89 -20.00 1.61 -13.27
C THR A 89 -21.19 1.76 -12.32
N ALA A 90 -21.51 0.70 -11.56
CA ALA A 90 -22.60 0.75 -10.58
C ALA A 90 -22.35 1.78 -9.48
N HIS A 91 -21.11 1.89 -8.98
CA HIS A 91 -20.73 2.90 -8.00
C HIS A 91 -20.81 4.32 -8.59
N ASN A 92 -20.28 4.53 -9.80
CA ASN A 92 -20.29 5.84 -10.45
C ASN A 92 -21.72 6.37 -10.68
N ARG A 93 -22.65 5.51 -11.13
CA ARG A 93 -24.08 5.90 -11.27
C ARG A 93 -24.70 6.44 -9.98
N SER A 94 -24.30 5.89 -8.82
CA SER A 94 -24.82 6.37 -7.53
C SER A 94 -24.33 7.78 -7.16
N ILE A 95 -23.21 8.20 -7.76
CA ILE A 95 -22.51 9.46 -7.51
C ILE A 95 -22.86 10.52 -8.54
N GLU A 96 -23.12 10.12 -9.81
CA GLU A 96 -23.49 11.00 -10.93
C GLU A 96 -24.71 11.90 -10.65
N LYS A 97 -25.56 11.53 -9.68
CA LYS A 97 -26.68 12.39 -9.24
C LYS A 97 -26.23 13.72 -8.63
N PHE A 98 -24.99 13.82 -8.17
CA PHE A 98 -24.41 15.03 -7.59
C PHE A 98 -23.61 15.78 -8.66
N LYS A 99 -24.10 16.96 -9.06
CA LYS A 99 -23.47 17.77 -10.13
C LYS A 99 -22.13 18.41 -9.75
N ASN A 100 -21.80 18.44 -8.46
CA ASN A 100 -20.64 19.12 -7.90
C ASN A 100 -19.71 18.18 -7.10
N LEU A 101 -19.82 16.87 -7.31
CA LEU A 101 -19.00 15.87 -6.64
C LEU A 101 -18.08 15.19 -7.65
N TYR A 102 -16.78 15.28 -7.41
CA TYR A 102 -15.74 14.65 -8.22
C TYR A 102 -14.98 13.65 -7.35
N VAL A 103 -14.83 12.42 -7.87
CA VAL A 103 -14.16 11.35 -7.14
C VAL A 103 -12.83 11.06 -7.84
N VAL A 104 -11.73 11.38 -7.16
CA VAL A 104 -10.38 11.28 -7.72
C VAL A 104 -9.39 10.67 -6.73
N GLY A 105 -8.19 10.37 -7.21
CA GLY A 105 -7.13 9.74 -6.45
C GLY A 105 -7.23 8.21 -6.44
N ARG A 106 -6.31 7.56 -5.73
CA ARG A 106 -6.16 6.10 -5.77
C ARG A 106 -7.41 5.35 -5.33
N SER A 107 -7.88 5.64 -4.12
CA SER A 107 -9.04 4.98 -3.54
C SER A 107 -10.35 5.60 -4.04
N GLY A 108 -10.38 6.93 -4.21
CA GLY A 108 -11.57 7.62 -4.70
C GLY A 108 -11.95 7.17 -6.11
N GLY A 109 -11.04 7.28 -7.07
CA GLY A 109 -11.30 6.86 -8.45
C GLY A 109 -11.17 5.35 -8.69
N ALA A 110 -10.94 4.55 -7.64
CA ALA A 110 -10.58 3.13 -7.75
C ALA A 110 -9.50 2.87 -8.83
N PHE A 111 -8.47 3.72 -8.85
CA PHE A 111 -7.44 3.75 -9.89
C PHE A 111 -6.06 3.61 -9.29
N PHE A 112 -5.31 2.58 -9.65
CA PHE A 112 -3.96 2.39 -9.17
C PHE A 112 -3.06 3.48 -9.76
N CYS A 113 -2.61 4.39 -8.90
CA CYS A 113 -1.64 5.43 -9.23
C CYS A 113 -0.61 5.56 -8.11
N MET A 114 0.55 6.14 -8.41
CA MET A 114 1.53 6.57 -7.40
C MET A 114 1.18 7.97 -6.88
N SER A 115 1.86 8.45 -5.83
CA SER A 115 1.59 9.77 -5.22
C SER A 115 1.56 10.93 -6.23
N PRO A 116 2.49 11.04 -7.20
CA PRO A 116 2.41 12.08 -8.23
C PRO A 116 1.16 11.98 -9.10
N GLY A 117 0.73 10.76 -9.44
CA GLY A 117 -0.49 10.53 -10.21
C GLY A 117 -1.74 10.93 -9.44
N ALA A 118 -1.81 10.60 -8.15
CA ALA A 118 -2.91 11.03 -7.29
C ALA A 118 -2.98 12.56 -7.15
N ALA A 119 -1.83 13.22 -6.95
CA ALA A 119 -1.77 14.68 -6.87
C ALA A 119 -2.19 15.35 -8.19
N ASN A 120 -1.71 14.84 -9.32
CA ASN A 120 -2.06 15.35 -10.65
C ASN A 120 -3.56 15.23 -10.94
N GLN A 121 -4.22 14.15 -10.50
CA GLN A 121 -5.68 14.05 -10.65
C GLN A 121 -6.40 15.16 -9.87
N GLY A 122 -5.96 15.46 -8.64
CA GLY A 122 -6.52 16.56 -7.86
C GLY A 122 -6.34 17.93 -8.53
N LEU A 123 -5.16 18.21 -9.08
CA LEU A 123 -4.89 19.46 -9.82
C LEU A 123 -5.79 19.59 -11.06
N LYS A 124 -5.89 18.54 -11.86
CA LYS A 124 -6.77 18.52 -13.04
C LYS A 124 -8.24 18.72 -12.69
N THR A 125 -8.70 18.15 -11.58
CA THR A 125 -10.07 18.37 -11.10
C THR A 125 -10.27 19.83 -10.68
N ALA A 126 -9.30 20.44 -9.99
CA ALA A 126 -9.39 21.85 -9.63
C ALA A 126 -9.43 22.76 -10.88
N GLU A 127 -8.57 22.52 -11.86
CA GLU A 127 -8.58 23.24 -13.15
C GLU A 127 -9.92 23.09 -13.87
N HIS A 128 -10.46 21.86 -13.92
CA HIS A 128 -11.78 21.61 -14.51
C HIS A 128 -12.87 22.42 -13.81
N ILE A 129 -12.93 22.39 -12.47
CA ILE A 129 -13.92 23.15 -11.70
C ILE A 129 -13.80 24.65 -11.98
N LEU A 130 -12.59 25.20 -11.97
CA LEU A 130 -12.35 26.62 -12.21
C LEU A 130 -12.73 27.05 -13.64
N SER A 131 -12.64 26.15 -14.62
CA SER A 131 -13.04 26.42 -16.01
C SER A 131 -14.55 26.44 -16.26
N GLN A 132 -15.35 25.99 -15.28
CA GLN A 132 -16.81 25.97 -15.38
C GLN A 132 -17.49 27.19 -14.72
N VAL A 133 -16.69 28.07 -14.11
CA VAL A 133 -17.11 29.35 -13.50
C VAL A 133 -16.94 30.48 -14.52
#